data_AF-A0AAD6JQK9-F1
#
_entry.id   AF-A0AAD6JQK9-F1
#
_cell.length_a   1.000
_cell.length_b   1.000
_cell.length_c   1.000
_cell.angle_alpha   90.00
_cell.angle_beta   90.00
_cell.angle_gamma   90.00
#
_symmetry.space_group_name_H-M   'P 1'
#
loop_
_entity.id
_entity.type
_entity.pdbx_description
1 polymer ?
#
loop_
_entity_poly.entity_id
_entity_poly.type
_entity_poly.pdbx_seq_one_letter_code
_entity_poly.pdbx_strand_id
1 'polypeptide(L)'
;MRTALDSLGSTGLPIWLTEVNVVVDDKNQTVQAEYLEQVLREGYSHPAVKGIIMFAGPANAEFDKTVLADKDFKNTPAGDVVDKLIDEWKFQTKEIKADGKGSIEIPLFHGDYNITVKDPVSSSLTAFSYKMTKEVTGDTVHLRINA
;
A
#
# COMPACT_ATOMS: atom_id res chain seq x y z
N MET A 1 -8.03 12.52 13.77
CA MET A 1 -8.36 11.23 13.13
C MET A 1 -7.97 10.05 14.03
N ARG A 2 -6.70 9.90 14.45
CA ARG A 2 -6.21 8.84 15.35
C ARG A 2 -7.17 8.44 16.47
N THR A 3 -7.49 9.36 17.38
CA THR A 3 -8.36 9.08 18.54
C THR A 3 -9.71 8.48 18.15
N ALA A 4 -10.29 8.90 17.02
CA ALA A 4 -11.56 8.35 16.55
C ALA A 4 -11.39 6.94 16.00
N LEU A 5 -10.31 6.68 15.26
CA LEU A 5 -9.99 5.33 14.77
C LEU A 5 -9.66 4.38 15.91
N ASP A 6 -8.92 4.83 16.94
CA ASP A 6 -8.62 4.02 18.12
C ASP A 6 -9.92 3.67 18.87
N SER A 7 -10.82 4.64 19.03
CA SER A 7 -12.12 4.45 19.69
C SER A 7 -12.98 3.45 18.92
N LEU A 8 -13.13 3.61 17.61
CA LEU A 8 -13.88 2.67 16.77
C LEU A 8 -13.20 1.30 16.72
N GLY A 9 -11.88 1.26 16.67
CA GLY A 9 -11.07 0.05 16.63
C GLY A 9 -11.18 -0.77 17.91
N SER A 10 -11.41 -0.12 19.06
CA SER A 10 -11.63 -0.80 20.35
C SER A 10 -12.84 -1.74 20.36
N THR A 11 -13.78 -1.56 19.41
CA THR A 11 -14.94 -2.45 19.25
C THR A 11 -14.57 -3.83 18.67
N GLY A 12 -13.35 -3.98 18.12
CA GLY A 12 -12.91 -5.19 17.42
C GLY A 12 -13.50 -5.35 16.01
N LEU A 13 -14.37 -4.44 15.57
CA LEU A 13 -14.99 -4.47 14.25
C LEU A 13 -14.06 -3.81 13.20
N PRO A 14 -14.09 -4.27 11.93
CA PRO A 14 -13.31 -3.67 10.87
C PRO A 14 -13.85 -2.27 10.52
N ILE A 15 -12.95 -1.32 10.32
CA ILE A 15 -13.28 0.04 9.87
C ILE A 15 -13.10 0.13 8.36
N TRP A 16 -14.09 0.73 7.69
CA TRP A 16 -13.99 1.16 6.30
C TRP A 16 -14.15 2.68 6.27
N LEU A 17 -13.18 3.38 5.67
CA LEU A 17 -13.38 4.78 5.32
C LEU A 17 -14.11 4.78 3.98
N THR A 18 -15.37 5.20 3.93
CA THR A 18 -16.23 4.97 2.75
C THR A 18 -16.25 6.11 1.74
N GLU A 19 -15.93 7.34 2.17
CA GLU A 19 -16.07 8.55 1.35
C GLU A 19 -14.97 9.56 1.65
N VAL A 20 -13.70 9.12 1.58
CA VAL A 20 -12.57 10.02 1.85
C VAL A 20 -12.54 11.13 0.81
N ASN A 21 -12.69 12.36 1.28
CA ASN A 21 -12.61 13.57 0.50
C ASN A 21 -12.08 14.70 1.39
N VAL A 22 -11.13 15.48 0.89
CA VAL A 22 -10.51 16.59 1.61
C VAL A 22 -10.90 17.90 0.94
N VAL A 23 -11.37 18.85 1.74
CA VAL A 23 -11.67 20.22 1.30
C VAL A 23 -10.86 21.16 2.18
N VAL A 24 -10.24 22.15 1.56
CA VAL A 24 -9.47 23.20 2.26
C VAL A 24 -10.01 24.56 1.87
N ASP A 25 -9.88 25.50 2.80
CA ASP A 25 -10.22 26.90 2.54
C ASP A 25 -9.35 27.46 1.41
N ASP A 26 -9.90 28.43 0.66
CA ASP A 26 -9.27 29.07 -0.50
C ASP A 26 -8.90 28.15 -1.68
N LYS A 27 -9.34 26.88 -1.68
CA LYS A 27 -9.06 25.89 -2.75
C LYS A 27 -7.56 25.71 -3.04
N ASN A 28 -6.72 25.87 -2.03
CA ASN A 28 -5.28 25.67 -2.16
C ASN A 28 -4.97 24.18 -2.41
N GLN A 29 -4.70 23.82 -3.67
CA GLN A 29 -4.49 22.43 -4.07
C GLN A 29 -3.27 21.77 -3.40
N THR A 30 -2.23 22.54 -3.07
CA THR A 30 -1.04 22.02 -2.38
C THR A 30 -1.39 21.60 -0.95
N VAL A 31 -2.08 22.47 -0.21
CA VAL A 31 -2.53 22.16 1.16
C VAL A 31 -3.54 21.00 1.16
N GLN A 32 -4.44 20.97 0.17
CA GLN A 32 -5.37 19.85 -0.01
C GLN A 32 -4.63 18.52 -0.21
N ALA A 33 -3.60 18.51 -1.06
CA ALA A 33 -2.79 17.32 -1.33
C ALA A 33 -2.03 16.85 -0.08
N GLU A 34 -1.45 17.78 0.68
CA GLU A 34 -0.78 17.47 1.96
C GLU A 34 -1.73 16.82 2.97
N TYR A 35 -2.92 17.37 3.14
CA TYR A 35 -3.93 16.81 4.04
C TYR A 35 -4.49 15.49 3.54
N LEU A 36 -4.67 15.34 2.23
CA LEU A 36 -5.07 14.08 1.62
C LEU A 36 -4.03 12.99 1.92
N GLU A 37 -2.75 13.28 1.75
CA GLU A 37 -1.67 12.34 2.06
C GLU A 37 -1.70 11.94 3.55
N GLN A 38 -1.87 12.90 4.45
CA GLN A 38 -1.96 12.63 5.89
C GLN A 38 -3.15 11.71 6.21
N VAL A 39 -4.34 11.99 5.68
CA VAL A 39 -5.55 11.20 5.90
C VAL A 39 -5.39 9.77 5.37
N LEU A 40 -4.86 9.63 4.16
CA LEU A 40 -4.66 8.32 3.53
C LEU A 40 -3.62 7.48 4.28
N ARG A 41 -2.49 8.07 4.67
CA ARG A 41 -1.44 7.37 5.46
C ARG A 41 -1.93 7.01 6.87
N GLU A 42 -2.67 7.90 7.52
CA GLU A 42 -3.25 7.65 8.83
C GLU A 42 -4.28 6.51 8.78
N GLY A 43 -5.14 6.49 7.77
CA GLY A 43 -6.07 5.39 7.52
C GLY A 43 -5.35 4.08 7.25
N TYR A 44 -4.36 4.09 6.33
CA TYR A 44 -3.61 2.91 5.93
C TYR A 44 -2.80 2.29 7.09
N SER A 45 -2.22 3.12 7.96
CA SER A 45 -1.41 2.65 9.09
C SER A 45 -2.23 2.09 10.27
N HIS A 46 -3.53 2.37 10.34
CA HIS A 46 -4.35 1.96 11.47
C HIS A 46 -4.78 0.49 11.37
N PRO A 47 -4.44 -0.39 12.34
CA PRO A 47 -4.66 -1.83 12.21
C PRO A 47 -6.13 -2.25 12.10
N ALA A 48 -7.07 -1.45 12.64
CA ALA A 48 -8.50 -1.73 12.50
C ALA A 48 -9.09 -1.32 11.13
N VAL A 49 -8.41 -0.47 10.36
CA VAL A 49 -8.87 -0.05 9.02
C VAL A 49 -8.59 -1.16 8.02
N LYS A 50 -9.63 -1.63 7.31
CA LYS A 50 -9.54 -2.72 6.33
C LYS A 50 -9.77 -2.28 4.90
N GLY A 51 -10.20 -1.04 4.70
CA GLY A 51 -10.39 -0.46 3.38
C GLY A 51 -10.59 1.04 3.43
N ILE A 52 -10.19 1.69 2.33
CA ILE A 52 -10.37 3.12 2.09
C ILE A 52 -11.01 3.25 0.71
N ILE A 53 -12.14 3.92 0.67
CA ILE A 53 -12.87 4.30 -0.54
C ILE A 53 -12.85 5.83 -0.58
N MET A 54 -12.34 6.39 -1.67
CA MET A 54 -12.28 7.82 -1.87
C MET A 54 -13.52 8.30 -2.62
N PHE A 55 -14.06 9.44 -2.19
CA PHE A 55 -15.06 10.18 -2.96
C PHE A 55 -14.35 11.28 -3.76
N ALA A 56 -13.67 10.84 -4.82
CA ALA A 56 -12.77 11.64 -5.63
C ALA A 56 -12.83 11.20 -7.10
N GLY A 57 -12.49 12.09 -8.03
CA GLY A 57 -12.56 11.77 -9.46
C GLY A 57 -12.05 12.91 -10.35
N PRO A 58 -12.15 12.77 -11.68
CA PRO A 58 -11.71 13.79 -12.61
C PRO A 58 -12.70 14.95 -12.69
N ALA A 59 -12.22 16.15 -13.05
CA ALA A 59 -13.05 17.34 -13.25
C ALA A 59 -14.15 17.14 -14.31
N ASN A 60 -13.89 16.29 -15.32
CA ASN A 60 -14.85 15.96 -16.37
C ASN A 60 -16.06 15.15 -15.87
N ALA A 61 -15.95 14.51 -14.69
CA ALA A 61 -17.06 13.82 -14.03
C ALA A 61 -17.71 14.69 -12.94
N GLU A 62 -17.55 16.02 -13.03
CA GLU A 62 -18.18 17.02 -12.15
C GLU A 62 -17.71 16.97 -10.69
N PHE A 63 -16.58 16.31 -10.40
CA PHE A 63 -15.94 16.43 -9.10
C PHE A 63 -15.40 17.85 -8.91
N ASP A 64 -15.70 18.46 -7.76
CA ASP A 64 -15.32 19.83 -7.41
C ASP A 64 -14.59 19.98 -6.07
N LYS A 65 -14.50 18.88 -5.31
CA LYS A 65 -13.80 18.78 -4.02
C LYS A 65 -12.42 18.13 -4.22
N THR A 66 -12.28 16.83 -3.97
CA THR A 66 -11.03 16.09 -4.26
C THR A 66 -10.99 15.70 -5.74
N VAL A 67 -10.49 16.63 -6.56
CA VAL A 67 -10.33 16.42 -7.99
C VAL A 67 -8.97 15.77 -8.24
N LEU A 68 -8.93 14.58 -8.83
CA LEU A 68 -7.69 13.83 -9.07
C LEU A 68 -7.03 14.20 -10.40
N ALA A 69 -7.84 14.52 -11.41
CA ALA A 69 -7.35 14.95 -12.71
C ALA A 69 -8.17 16.13 -13.24
N ASP A 70 -7.51 17.05 -13.95
CA ASP A 70 -8.15 18.20 -14.59
C ASP A 70 -8.97 17.81 -15.84
N LYS A 71 -9.49 18.81 -16.56
CA LYS A 71 -10.32 18.58 -17.75
C LYS A 71 -9.55 17.99 -18.93
N ASP A 72 -8.23 18.11 -18.93
CA ASP A 72 -7.35 17.54 -19.94
C ASP A 72 -6.77 16.18 -19.49
N PHE A 73 -7.32 15.60 -18.41
CA PHE A 73 -6.83 14.38 -17.77
C PHE A 73 -5.37 14.46 -17.29
N LYS A 74 -4.89 15.65 -16.96
CA LYS A 74 -3.61 15.81 -16.26
C LYS A 74 -3.84 15.70 -14.77
N ASN A 75 -2.88 15.09 -14.06
CA ASN A 75 -2.97 14.96 -12.62
C ASN A 75 -3.03 16.32 -11.94
N THR A 76 -3.84 16.41 -10.89
CA THR A 76 -3.75 17.48 -9.91
C THR A 76 -2.72 17.09 -8.83
N PRO A 77 -2.32 18.02 -7.94
CA PRO A 77 -1.50 17.66 -6.78
C PRO A 77 -2.11 16.54 -5.90
N ALA A 78 -3.44 16.48 -5.81
CA ALA A 78 -4.14 15.41 -5.11
C ALA A 78 -4.05 14.07 -5.85
N GLY A 79 -4.16 14.09 -7.18
CA GLY A 79 -3.92 12.92 -8.02
C GLY A 79 -2.49 12.39 -7.89
N ASP A 80 -1.49 13.28 -7.90
CA ASP A 80 -0.08 12.91 -7.72
C ASP A 80 0.18 12.22 -6.39
N VAL A 81 -0.49 12.66 -5.32
CA VAL A 81 -0.44 12.00 -4.01
C VAL A 81 -1.01 10.59 -4.09
N VAL A 82 -2.18 10.41 -4.71
CA VAL A 82 -2.82 9.09 -4.82
C VAL A 82 -1.95 8.13 -5.62
N ASP A 83 -1.43 8.56 -6.76
CA ASP A 83 -0.54 7.73 -7.59
C ASP A 83 0.74 7.34 -6.85
N LYS A 84 1.37 8.30 -6.15
CA LYS A 84 2.55 8.06 -5.31
C LYS A 84 2.26 7.01 -4.23
N LEU A 85 1.16 7.14 -3.50
CA LEU A 85 0.82 6.21 -2.42
C LEU A 85 0.47 4.81 -2.95
N ILE A 86 -0.22 4.74 -4.08
CA ILE A 86 -0.50 3.45 -4.74
C ILE A 86 0.80 2.77 -5.16
N ASP A 87 1.78 3.52 -5.69
CA ASP A 87 3.08 2.95 -6.05
C ASP A 87 3.91 2.51 -4.83
N GLU A 88 3.89 3.30 -3.75
CA GLU A 88 4.55 2.99 -2.48
C GLU A 88 3.97 1.75 -1.81
N TRP A 89 2.65 1.57 -1.84
CA TRP A 89 1.94 0.48 -1.17
C TRP A 89 1.80 -0.79 -2.03
N LYS A 90 2.30 -0.75 -3.27
CA LYS A 90 2.47 -1.94 -4.09
C LYS A 90 3.71 -2.70 -3.67
N PHE A 91 3.62 -4.03 -3.62
CA PHE A 91 4.81 -4.86 -3.53
C PHE A 91 5.61 -4.72 -4.82
N GLN A 92 6.78 -4.11 -4.74
CA GLN A 92 7.71 -4.01 -5.86
C GLN A 92 8.53 -5.30 -5.92
N THR A 93 8.24 -6.16 -6.90
CA THR A 93 9.02 -7.38 -7.14
C THR A 93 10.48 -7.00 -7.40
N LYS A 94 11.38 -7.43 -6.51
CA LYS A 94 12.83 -7.22 -6.66
C LYS A 94 13.55 -8.56 -6.66
N GLU A 95 14.52 -8.72 -7.56
CA GLU A 95 15.53 -9.76 -7.42
C GLU A 95 16.41 -9.41 -6.22
N ILE A 96 16.51 -10.33 -5.26
CA ILE A 96 17.29 -10.14 -4.04
C ILE A 96 18.37 -11.20 -4.02
N LYS A 97 19.62 -10.77 -3.86
CA LYS A 97 20.75 -11.67 -3.70
C LYS A 97 20.87 -12.04 -2.23
N ALA A 98 20.90 -13.34 -1.94
CA ALA A 98 21.19 -13.84 -0.61
C ALA A 98 22.60 -13.44 -0.15
N ASP A 99 22.77 -13.34 1.17
CA ASP A 99 24.07 -13.07 1.78
C ASP A 99 25.05 -14.26 1.61
N GLY A 100 26.26 -14.13 2.16
CA GLY A 100 27.28 -15.20 2.10
C GLY A 100 26.90 -16.50 2.84
N LYS A 101 25.78 -16.51 3.58
CA LYS A 101 25.21 -17.68 4.27
C LYS A 101 23.96 -18.22 3.55
N GLY A 102 23.58 -17.64 2.42
CA GLY A 102 22.37 -18.02 1.69
C GLY A 102 21.07 -17.52 2.32
N SER A 103 21.11 -16.48 3.15
CA SER A 103 19.95 -15.91 3.84
C SER A 103 19.49 -14.58 3.22
N ILE A 104 18.17 -14.33 3.27
CA ILE A 104 17.54 -13.04 2.94
C ILE A 104 16.50 -12.69 4.00
N GLU A 105 16.36 -11.39 4.27
CA GLU A 105 15.25 -10.85 5.07
C GLU A 105 14.55 -9.78 4.24
N ILE A 106 13.24 -9.93 4.04
CA ILE A 106 12.43 -9.01 3.25
C ILE A 106 11.09 -8.75 3.94
N PRO A 107 10.66 -7.48 4.06
CA PRO A 107 9.28 -7.18 4.43
C PRO A 107 8.33 -7.57 3.29
N LEU A 108 7.34 -8.41 3.60
CA LEU A 108 6.25 -8.79 2.70
C LEU A 108 4.94 -8.18 3.20
N PHE A 109 4.09 -7.74 2.27
CA PHE A 109 2.70 -7.43 2.57
C PHE A 109 1.91 -8.73 2.79
N HIS A 110 0.69 -8.64 3.32
CA HIS A 110 -0.20 -9.80 3.33
C HIS A 110 -0.58 -10.18 1.90
N GLY A 111 -0.44 -11.44 1.53
CA GLY A 111 -0.72 -11.90 0.19
C GLY A 111 -0.15 -13.27 -0.12
N ASP A 112 -0.41 -13.72 -1.33
CA ASP A 112 0.12 -14.94 -1.90
C ASP A 112 1.32 -14.61 -2.80
N TYR A 113 2.44 -15.26 -2.54
CA TYR A 113 3.72 -15.04 -3.21
C TYR A 113 4.16 -16.29 -3.93
N ASN A 114 4.66 -16.13 -5.16
CA ASN A 114 5.44 -17.17 -5.85
C ASN A 114 6.90 -16.75 -5.80
N ILE A 115 7.69 -17.48 -5.00
CA ILE A 115 9.10 -17.18 -4.78
C ILE A 115 9.90 -18.11 -5.68
N THR A 116 10.76 -17.53 -6.51
CA THR A 116 11.69 -18.25 -7.38
C THR A 116 13.11 -18.01 -6.91
N VAL A 117 13.84 -19.09 -6.62
CA VAL A 117 15.25 -19.05 -6.23
C VAL A 117 16.09 -19.56 -7.39
N LYS A 118 17.11 -18.77 -7.74
CA LYS A 118 18.10 -19.11 -8.76
C LYS A 118 19.42 -19.47 -8.10
N ASP A 119 19.90 -20.68 -8.36
CA ASP A 119 21.24 -21.08 -7.98
C ASP A 119 22.26 -20.39 -8.91
N PRO A 120 23.21 -19.60 -8.38
CA PRO A 120 24.20 -18.91 -9.21
C PRO A 120 25.24 -19.84 -9.85
N VAL A 121 25.43 -21.05 -9.33
CA VAL A 121 26.40 -22.04 -9.82
C VAL A 121 25.78 -22.93 -10.89
N SER A 122 24.66 -23.59 -10.57
CA SER A 122 24.00 -24.52 -11.49
C SER A 122 23.06 -23.82 -12.49
N SER A 123 22.73 -22.54 -12.25
CA SER A 123 21.66 -21.81 -12.97
C SER A 123 20.27 -22.46 -12.87
N SER A 124 20.09 -23.42 -11.97
CA SER A 124 18.80 -24.05 -11.73
C SER A 124 17.83 -23.07 -11.05
N LEU A 125 16.53 -23.27 -11.32
CA LEU A 125 15.45 -22.49 -10.73
C LEU A 125 14.56 -23.40 -9.89
N THR A 126 14.30 -22.99 -8.66
CA THR A 126 13.32 -23.65 -7.77
C THR A 126 12.24 -22.65 -7.42
N ALA A 127 10.98 -22.98 -7.65
CA ALA A 127 9.84 -22.12 -7.34
C ALA A 127 8.96 -22.75 -6.27
N PHE A 128 8.39 -21.93 -5.38
CA PHE A 128 7.43 -22.36 -4.38
C PHE A 128 6.45 -21.23 -4.04
N SER A 129 5.27 -21.61 -3.55
CA SER A 129 4.26 -20.65 -3.12
C SER A 129 4.37 -20.41 -1.61
N TYR A 130 4.26 -19.16 -1.20
CA TYR A 130 4.29 -18.74 0.20
C TYR A 130 3.11 -17.79 0.46
N LYS A 131 2.43 -17.98 1.58
CA LYS A 131 1.27 -17.16 1.96
C LYS A 131 1.57 -16.37 3.23
N MET A 132 1.63 -15.05 3.10
CA MET A 132 1.82 -14.15 4.23
C MET A 132 0.47 -13.71 4.78
N THR A 133 0.21 -14.00 6.06
CA THR A 133 -1.06 -13.65 6.74
C THR A 133 -0.81 -12.79 7.97
N LYS A 134 -1.88 -12.18 8.50
CA LYS A 134 -1.82 -11.33 9.70
C LYS A 134 -1.35 -12.06 10.96
N GLU A 135 -1.52 -13.37 11.01
CA GLU A 135 -1.14 -14.22 12.15
C GLU A 135 0.36 -14.53 12.15
N VAL A 136 1.04 -14.25 11.02
CA VAL A 136 2.46 -14.50 10.81
C VAL A 136 3.19 -13.17 10.93
N THR A 137 3.72 -12.85 12.13
CA THR A 137 4.50 -11.62 12.35
C THR A 137 5.99 -11.77 12.02
N GLY A 138 6.41 -13.00 11.71
CA GLY A 138 7.74 -13.36 11.24
C GLY A 138 7.76 -14.87 10.97
N ASP A 139 8.20 -15.26 9.77
CA ASP A 139 8.34 -16.66 9.38
C ASP A 139 9.73 -16.89 8.78
N THR A 140 10.23 -18.11 8.91
CA THR A 140 11.49 -18.53 8.29
C THR A 140 11.22 -19.73 7.40
N VAL A 141 11.37 -19.52 6.10
CA VAL A 141 11.26 -20.61 5.12
C VAL A 141 12.64 -21.16 4.83
N HIS A 142 12.88 -22.42 5.21
CA HIS A 142 14.11 -23.13 4.86
C HIS A 142 13.95 -23.83 3.51
N LEU A 143 14.81 -23.47 2.56
CA LEU A 143 14.85 -24.06 1.23
C LEU A 143 16.12 -24.87 1.08
N ARG A 144 15.97 -26.12 0.61
CA ARG A 144 17.10 -26.98 0.25
C ARG A 144 17.13 -27.12 -1.26
N ILE A 145 18.17 -26.56 -1.88
CA ILE A 145 18.45 -26.71 -3.30
C ILE A 145 19.48 -27.84 -3.43
N ASN A 146 19.12 -28.92 -4.11
CA ASN A 146 20.06 -29.98 -4.42
C ASN A 146 20.75 -29.62 -5.75
N ALA A 147 22.07 -29.45 -5.70
CA ALA A 147 22.92 -29.27 -6.87
C ALA A 147 23.40 -30.63 -7.40
#